data_AF-A0A7S3M8R3-F1
#
_entry.id   AF-A0A7S3M8R3-F1
#
_cell.length_a   1.000
_cell.length_b   1.000
_cell.length_c   1.000
_cell.angle_alpha   90.00
_cell.angle_beta   90.00
_cell.angle_gamma   90.00
#
_symmetry.space_group_name_H-M   'P 1'
#
loop_
_entity.id
_entity.type
_entity.pdbx_description
1 polymer ?
#
loop_
_entity_poly.entity_id
_entity_poly.type
_entity_poly.pdbx_seq_one_letter_code
_entity_poly.pdbx_strand_id
1 'polypeptide(L)'
;RIHHLLSVSGLAEQLVPIKARVASEQEVTRFHTQRYHDQIQHDSLRNGGDGGELAPFSRGGYGIACLSAGGVLAATEAVLEGKVENAYCLVRPPGHHAEADRGRGFCIFNNVAIAALHARTLGHAAQRIAIVDYDVHHGNGTQEAFWNDPDCLFISLHQD
;
A
#
# COMPACT_ATOMS: atom_id res chain seq x y z
N ARG A 1 19.16 1.44 3.09
CA ARG A 1 19.80 1.60 4.43
C ARG A 1 19.15 0.67 5.45
N ILE A 2 17.83 0.75 5.69
CA ILE A 2 17.13 -0.12 6.66
C ILE A 2 17.34 -1.61 6.36
N HIS A 3 17.12 -2.07 5.12
CA HIS A 3 17.33 -3.48 4.76
C HIS A 3 18.75 -3.98 5.10
N HIS A 4 19.79 -3.20 4.75
CA HIS A 4 21.17 -3.57 5.09
C HIS A 4 21.40 -3.60 6.60
N LEU A 5 20.80 -2.70 7.38
CA LEU A 5 20.89 -2.71 8.83
C LEU A 5 20.26 -3.98 9.43
N LEU A 6 19.11 -4.41 8.91
CA LEU A 6 18.48 -5.68 9.29
C LEU A 6 19.42 -6.85 8.99
N SER A 7 20.13 -6.84 7.86
CA SER A 7 21.09 -7.87 7.50
C SER A 7 22.30 -7.88 8.43
N VAL A 8 23.00 -6.76 8.61
CA VAL A 8 24.26 -6.73 9.38
C VAL A 8 24.07 -6.85 10.90
N SER A 9 22.85 -6.62 11.40
CA SER A 9 22.51 -6.86 12.82
C SER A 9 22.16 -8.31 13.12
N GLY A 10 22.01 -9.17 12.09
CA GLY A 10 21.52 -10.54 12.24
C GLY A 10 20.01 -10.66 12.47
N LEU A 11 19.26 -9.55 12.53
CA LEU A 11 17.81 -9.59 12.72
C LEU A 11 17.11 -10.24 11.52
N ALA A 12 17.61 -10.03 10.30
CA ALA A 12 17.04 -10.64 9.10
C ALA A 12 16.99 -12.17 9.14
N GLU A 13 17.93 -12.81 9.85
CA GLU A 13 17.99 -14.27 10.00
C GLU A 13 16.91 -14.82 10.95
N GLN A 14 16.32 -13.95 11.77
CA GLN A 14 15.24 -14.29 12.71
C GLN A 14 13.85 -14.03 12.12
N LEU A 15 13.76 -13.50 10.89
CA LEU A 15 12.51 -13.16 10.22
C LEU A 15 12.18 -14.21 9.14
N VAL A 16 10.87 -14.42 8.91
CA VAL A 16 10.39 -15.25 7.80
C VAL A 16 10.30 -14.38 6.54
N PRO A 17 11.08 -14.66 5.47
CA PRO A 17 11.00 -13.88 4.25
C PRO A 17 9.70 -14.18 3.49
N ILE A 18 8.86 -13.16 3.31
CA ILE A 18 7.68 -13.21 2.44
C ILE A 18 8.02 -12.52 1.13
N LYS A 19 7.92 -13.26 0.02
CA LYS A 19 8.20 -12.73 -1.31
C LYS A 19 7.04 -11.85 -1.77
N ALA A 20 7.34 -10.60 -2.13
CA ALA A 20 6.35 -9.71 -2.72
C ALA A 20 5.86 -10.24 -4.08
N ARG A 21 4.58 -10.01 -4.37
CA ARG A 21 3.99 -10.24 -5.70
C ARG A 21 3.61 -8.90 -6.34
N VAL A 22 3.32 -8.91 -7.63
CA VAL A 22 2.76 -7.75 -8.33
C VAL A 22 1.25 -7.72 -8.02
N ALA A 23 0.75 -6.59 -7.53
CA ALA A 23 -0.70 -6.39 -7.42
C ALA A 23 -1.34 -6.39 -8.81
N SER A 24 -2.43 -7.12 -8.95
CA SER A 24 -3.24 -7.13 -10.17
C SER A 24 -4.01 -5.82 -10.31
N GLU A 25 -4.43 -5.53 -11.54
CA GLU A 25 -5.33 -4.40 -11.82
C GLU A 25 -6.58 -4.45 -10.93
N GLN A 26 -7.23 -5.62 -10.82
CA GLN A 26 -8.42 -5.80 -9.98
C GLN A 26 -8.17 -5.46 -8.51
N GLU A 27 -6.97 -5.75 -7.99
CA GLU A 27 -6.61 -5.41 -6.61
C GLU A 27 -6.35 -3.91 -6.44
N VAL A 28 -5.64 -3.29 -7.39
CA VAL A 28 -5.41 -1.84 -7.37
C VAL A 28 -6.73 -1.07 -7.49
N THR A 29 -7.63 -1.53 -8.36
CA THR A 29 -8.92 -0.88 -8.63
C THR A 29 -10.00 -1.19 -7.59
N ARG A 30 -9.67 -1.91 -6.50
CA ARG A 30 -10.54 -1.97 -5.31
C ARG A 30 -10.72 -0.61 -4.65
N PHE A 31 -9.68 0.21 -4.70
CA PHE A 31 -9.69 1.57 -4.16
C PHE A 31 -9.54 2.61 -5.27
N HIS A 32 -8.59 2.40 -6.19
CA HIS A 32 -8.33 3.40 -7.22
C HIS A 32 -9.34 3.31 -8.37
N THR A 33 -9.67 4.46 -8.95
CA THR A 33 -10.47 4.50 -10.17
C THR A 33 -9.71 3.84 -11.33
N GLN A 34 -10.45 3.17 -12.22
CA GLN A 34 -9.90 2.60 -13.45
C GLN A 34 -9.13 3.66 -14.27
N ARG A 35 -9.71 4.87 -14.38
CA ARG A 35 -9.10 6.00 -15.08
C ARG A 35 -7.69 6.31 -14.55
N TYR A 36 -7.54 6.39 -13.23
CA TYR A 36 -6.27 6.70 -12.60
C TYR A 36 -5.26 5.55 -12.76
N HIS A 37 -5.69 4.31 -12.56
CA HIS A 37 -4.88 3.13 -12.83
C HIS A 37 -4.30 3.15 -14.26
N ASP A 38 -5.16 3.32 -15.27
CA ASP A 38 -4.78 3.27 -16.69
C ASP A 38 -3.83 4.42 -17.04
N GLN A 39 -4.05 5.60 -16.46
CA GLN A 39 -3.16 6.75 -16.62
C GLN A 39 -1.74 6.44 -16.11
N ILE A 40 -1.61 5.95 -14.87
CA ILE A 40 -0.30 5.61 -14.29
C ILE A 40 0.39 4.52 -15.10
N GLN A 41 -0.36 3.49 -15.52
CA GLN A 41 0.17 2.42 -16.37
C GLN A 41 0.71 2.97 -17.70
N HIS A 42 -0.09 3.81 -18.38
CA HIS A 42 0.28 4.43 -19.65
C HIS A 42 1.54 5.29 -19.54
N ASP A 43 1.55 6.24 -18.60
CA ASP A 43 2.64 7.20 -18.42
C ASP A 43 3.95 6.49 -18.00
N SER A 44 3.83 5.43 -17.20
CA SER A 44 4.95 4.62 -16.75
C SER A 44 5.66 3.87 -17.89
N LEU A 45 4.97 3.56 -18.99
CA LEU A 45 5.59 2.92 -20.16
C LEU A 45 6.49 3.90 -20.95
N ARG A 46 6.25 5.20 -20.80
CA ARG A 46 6.97 6.28 -21.48
C ARG A 46 8.16 6.73 -20.64
N ASN A 47 8.14 7.96 -20.10
CA ASN A 47 9.21 8.53 -19.29
C ASN A 47 8.85 8.57 -17.80
N GLY A 48 7.67 8.06 -17.41
CA GLY A 48 7.04 8.39 -16.13
C GLY A 48 6.24 9.68 -16.23
N GLY A 49 5.88 10.24 -15.08
CA GLY A 49 5.03 11.41 -14.97
C GLY A 49 4.85 11.84 -13.52
N ASP A 50 3.76 12.57 -13.27
CA ASP A 50 3.29 12.88 -11.92
C ASP A 50 1.90 12.27 -11.75
N GLY A 51 1.73 11.44 -10.71
CA GLY A 51 0.45 10.80 -10.41
C GLY A 51 -0.58 11.77 -9.85
N GLY A 52 -0.19 13.00 -9.53
CA GLY A 52 -1.11 14.03 -9.06
C GLY A 52 -0.35 15.16 -8.40
N GLU A 53 -0.52 15.31 -7.09
CA GLU A 53 0.06 16.41 -6.33
C GLU A 53 1.33 15.95 -5.60
N LEU A 54 2.50 16.26 -6.17
CA LEU A 54 3.80 15.84 -5.66
C LEU A 54 3.95 14.30 -5.63
N ALA A 55 3.49 13.62 -6.66
CA ALA A 55 3.60 12.17 -6.80
C ALA A 55 4.40 11.77 -8.05
N PRO A 56 5.64 12.27 -8.23
CA PRO A 56 6.45 11.94 -9.40
C PRO A 56 6.85 10.47 -9.42
N PHE A 57 6.81 9.87 -10.60
CA PHE A 57 7.29 8.51 -10.85
C PHE A 57 8.04 8.47 -12.18
N SER A 58 9.03 7.57 -12.27
CA SER A 58 9.81 7.37 -13.49
C SER A 58 9.19 6.32 -14.41
N ARG A 59 9.80 6.13 -15.58
CA ARG A 59 9.57 4.93 -16.40
C ARG A 59 9.68 3.67 -15.53
N GLY A 60 8.73 2.75 -15.69
CA GLY A 60 8.59 1.54 -14.88
C GLY A 60 7.98 1.75 -13.48
N GLY A 61 7.62 2.99 -13.12
CA GLY A 61 7.02 3.34 -11.83
C GLY A 61 5.74 2.58 -11.50
N TYR A 62 4.88 2.33 -12.49
CA TYR A 62 3.66 1.51 -12.33
C TYR A 62 3.99 0.11 -11.79
N GLY A 63 4.94 -0.59 -12.42
CA GLY A 63 5.32 -1.94 -12.01
C GLY A 63 5.88 -1.97 -10.59
N ILE A 64 6.70 -0.96 -10.22
CA ILE A 64 7.24 -0.82 -8.87
C ILE A 64 6.14 -0.49 -7.86
N ALA A 65 5.18 0.38 -8.20
CA ALA A 65 4.02 0.67 -7.35
C ALA A 65 3.14 -0.57 -7.14
N CYS A 66 2.91 -1.39 -8.16
CA CYS A 66 2.19 -2.67 -8.02
C CYS A 66 2.98 -3.68 -7.17
N LEU A 67 4.31 -3.72 -7.26
CA LEU A 67 5.16 -4.52 -6.38
C LEU A 67 5.08 -4.05 -4.92
N SER A 68 4.98 -2.74 -4.70
CA SER A 68 4.81 -2.14 -3.38
C SER A 68 3.47 -2.56 -2.76
N ALA A 69 2.36 -2.33 -3.47
CA ALA A 69 1.04 -2.76 -3.02
C ALA A 69 0.96 -4.29 -2.85
N GLY A 70 1.50 -5.05 -3.80
CA GLY A 70 1.49 -6.50 -3.76
C GLY A 70 2.39 -7.12 -2.67
N GLY A 71 3.40 -6.39 -2.19
CA GLY A 71 4.15 -6.75 -0.99
C GLY A 71 3.30 -6.68 0.28
N VAL A 72 2.43 -5.66 0.38
CA VAL A 72 1.48 -5.53 1.49
C VAL A 72 0.39 -6.60 1.39
N LEU A 73 -0.15 -6.84 0.19
CA LEU A 73 -1.14 -7.91 -0.05
C LEU A 73 -0.62 -9.30 0.36
N ALA A 74 0.60 -9.66 -0.08
CA ALA A 74 1.19 -10.95 0.27
C ALA A 74 1.42 -11.12 1.78
N ALA A 75 1.78 -10.04 2.47
CA ALA A 75 1.92 -10.04 3.93
C ALA A 75 0.58 -10.17 4.64
N THR A 76 -0.45 -9.44 4.19
CA THR A 76 -1.82 -9.56 4.70
C THR A 76 -2.36 -10.98 4.54
N GLU A 77 -2.19 -11.58 3.36
CA GLU A 77 -2.55 -12.97 3.09
C GLU A 77 -1.83 -13.94 4.04
N ALA A 78 -0.52 -13.80 4.19
CA ALA A 78 0.26 -14.68 5.05
C ALA A 78 -0.17 -14.62 6.53
N VAL A 79 -0.53 -13.43 7.03
CA VAL A 79 -1.04 -13.27 8.40
C VAL A 79 -2.43 -13.88 8.54
N LEU A 80 -3.35 -13.60 7.60
CA LEU A 80 -4.72 -14.11 7.66
C LEU A 80 -4.81 -15.62 7.48
N GLU A 81 -3.89 -16.21 6.72
CA GLU A 81 -3.76 -17.66 6.54
C GLU A 81 -3.04 -18.37 7.71
N GLY A 82 -2.56 -17.61 8.70
CA GLY A 82 -1.84 -18.15 9.86
C GLY A 82 -0.43 -18.67 9.55
N LYS A 83 0.18 -18.26 8.42
CA LYS A 83 1.56 -18.61 8.07
C LYS A 83 2.58 -17.88 8.94
N VAL A 84 2.23 -16.68 9.40
CA VAL A 84 3.01 -15.85 10.33
C VAL A 84 2.05 -15.14 11.30
N GLU A 85 2.52 -14.82 12.51
CA GLU A 85 1.70 -14.12 13.52
C GLU A 85 1.55 -12.63 13.22
N ASN A 86 2.55 -12.02 12.58
CA ASN A 86 2.59 -10.62 12.16
C ASN A 86 3.54 -10.46 10.97
N ALA A 87 3.49 -9.30 10.32
CA ALA A 87 4.35 -9.00 9.18
C ALA A 87 4.77 -7.53 9.15
N TYR A 88 5.93 -7.27 8.56
CA TYR A 88 6.46 -5.94 8.29
C TYR A 88 6.79 -5.80 6.80
N CYS A 89 6.26 -4.76 6.17
CA CYS A 89 6.43 -4.51 4.72
C CYS A 89 7.36 -3.31 4.50
N LEU A 90 8.62 -3.56 4.15
CA LEU A 90 9.56 -2.50 3.76
C LEU A 90 9.39 -2.13 2.28
N VAL A 91 8.31 -1.42 1.96
CA VAL A 91 7.88 -1.16 0.58
C VAL A 91 8.12 0.28 0.13
N ARG A 92 8.24 0.49 -1.18
CA ARG A 92 8.37 1.81 -1.82
C ARG A 92 7.83 1.71 -3.26
N PRO A 93 7.00 2.66 -3.74
CA PRO A 93 6.56 3.92 -3.10
C PRO A 93 5.62 3.76 -1.89
N PRO A 94 5.51 4.77 -1.00
CA PRO A 94 4.52 4.78 0.09
C PRO A 94 3.08 4.85 -0.46
N GLY A 95 2.07 4.86 0.42
CA GLY A 95 0.68 4.78 -0.01
C GLY A 95 -0.36 5.67 0.68
N HIS A 96 -0.21 6.03 1.95
CA HIS A 96 -1.32 6.58 2.76
C HIS A 96 -1.92 7.92 2.28
N HIS A 97 -1.22 8.68 1.42
CA HIS A 97 -1.72 9.92 0.83
C HIS A 97 -2.48 9.72 -0.48
N ALA A 98 -2.28 8.58 -1.17
CA ALA A 98 -2.90 8.36 -2.48
C ALA A 98 -4.41 8.25 -2.32
N GLU A 99 -5.12 9.05 -3.11
CA GLU A 99 -6.58 9.16 -3.15
C GLU A 99 -7.12 8.23 -4.25
N ALA A 100 -8.44 8.06 -4.33
CA ALA A 100 -9.03 7.12 -5.29
C ALA A 100 -8.66 7.45 -6.74
N ASP A 101 -8.54 8.73 -7.10
CA ASP A 101 -8.37 9.16 -8.50
C ASP A 101 -7.09 9.96 -8.80
N ARG A 102 -6.17 10.04 -7.82
CA ARG A 102 -4.86 10.71 -7.94
C ARG A 102 -3.85 10.26 -6.88
N GLY A 103 -2.57 10.40 -7.22
CA GLY A 103 -1.45 10.30 -6.30
C GLY A 103 -1.22 11.62 -5.56
N ARG A 104 -0.65 11.53 -4.36
CA ARG A 104 -0.27 12.69 -3.55
C ARG A 104 0.94 12.35 -2.67
N GLY A 105 1.84 13.30 -2.42
CA GLY A 105 2.91 13.14 -1.41
C GLY A 105 3.75 11.88 -1.60
N PHE A 106 4.25 11.66 -2.82
CA PHE A 106 5.03 10.50 -3.27
C PHE A 106 4.27 9.16 -3.28
N CYS A 107 3.00 9.13 -2.88
CA CYS A 107 2.15 7.96 -2.91
C CYS A 107 1.48 7.84 -4.28
N ILE A 108 1.75 6.73 -4.99
CA ILE A 108 1.12 6.43 -6.28
C ILE A 108 -0.16 5.62 -6.06
N PHE A 109 -0.06 4.52 -5.32
CA PHE A 109 -1.20 3.70 -4.93
C PHE A 109 -1.29 3.58 -3.41
N ASN A 110 -2.50 3.53 -2.87
CA ASN A 110 -2.74 3.41 -1.45
C ASN A 110 -2.62 1.96 -1.01
N ASN A 111 -1.37 1.55 -0.73
CA ASN A 111 -1.03 0.18 -0.34
C ASN A 111 -1.90 -0.33 0.83
N VAL A 112 -2.18 0.53 1.82
CA VAL A 112 -2.95 0.16 3.02
C VAL A 112 -4.45 0.00 2.70
N ALA A 113 -5.04 0.94 1.96
CA ALA A 113 -6.45 0.84 1.56
C ALA A 113 -6.70 -0.37 0.67
N ILE A 114 -5.82 -0.61 -0.33
CA ILE A 114 -5.89 -1.79 -1.20
C ILE A 114 -5.83 -3.07 -0.37
N ALA A 115 -4.91 -3.18 0.58
CA ALA A 115 -4.75 -4.36 1.42
C ALA A 115 -5.95 -4.60 2.35
N ALA A 116 -6.47 -3.56 2.99
CA ALA A 116 -7.65 -3.65 3.85
C ALA A 116 -8.91 -4.07 3.08
N LEU A 117 -9.12 -3.49 1.89
CA LEU A 117 -10.24 -3.89 1.02
C LEU A 117 -10.06 -5.30 0.46
N HIS A 118 -8.84 -5.71 0.13
CA HIS A 118 -8.54 -7.07 -0.30
C HIS A 118 -8.77 -8.09 0.81
N ALA A 119 -8.34 -7.80 2.04
CA ALA A 119 -8.53 -8.65 3.21
C ALA A 119 -10.01 -9.03 3.41
N ARG A 120 -10.93 -8.09 3.17
CA ARG A 120 -12.38 -8.33 3.25
C ARG A 120 -12.90 -9.32 2.21
N THR A 121 -12.17 -9.53 1.12
CA THR A 121 -12.53 -10.49 0.08
C THR A 121 -12.08 -11.93 0.38
N LEU A 122 -11.17 -12.11 1.35
CA LEU A 122 -10.61 -13.41 1.74
C LEU A 122 -11.52 -14.16 2.75
N GLY A 123 -12.82 -13.86 2.75
CA GLY A 123 -13.83 -14.48 3.62
C GLY A 123 -14.11 -13.68 4.90
N HIS A 124 -14.55 -14.35 5.97
CA HIS A 124 -14.98 -13.69 7.21
C HIS A 124 -13.83 -13.19 8.10
N ALA A 125 -12.57 -13.33 7.69
CA ALA A 125 -11.41 -13.10 8.55
C ALA A 125 -11.18 -11.62 8.92
N ALA A 126 -11.63 -10.66 8.12
CA ALA A 126 -11.31 -9.24 8.30
C ALA A 126 -12.55 -8.32 8.16
N GLN A 127 -13.65 -8.66 8.82
CA GLN A 127 -14.87 -7.83 8.81
C GLN A 127 -14.64 -6.47 9.44
N ARG A 128 -13.92 -6.40 10.58
CA ARG A 128 -13.55 -5.16 11.27
C ARG A 128 -12.06 -4.94 11.20
N ILE A 129 -11.63 -3.76 10.77
CA ILE A 129 -10.23 -3.41 10.56
C ILE A 129 -9.90 -2.16 11.39
N ALA A 130 -8.73 -2.13 12.01
CA ALA A 130 -8.17 -0.92 12.57
C ALA A 130 -6.89 -0.55 11.82
N ILE A 131 -6.81 0.69 11.35
CA ILE A 131 -5.64 1.27 10.70
C ILE A 131 -5.10 2.35 11.63
N VAL A 132 -3.89 2.12 12.15
CA VAL A 132 -3.17 3.06 13.00
C VAL A 132 -2.03 3.65 12.18
N ASP A 133 -2.20 4.88 11.73
CA ASP A 133 -1.22 5.65 10.98
C ASP A 133 -0.42 6.54 11.95
N TYR A 134 0.86 6.21 12.10
CA TYR A 134 1.81 6.96 12.92
C TYR A 134 2.82 7.74 12.06
N ASP A 135 2.65 7.79 10.74
CA ASP A 135 3.44 8.69 9.90
C ASP A 135 3.21 10.13 10.34
N VAL A 136 4.25 10.97 10.29
CA VAL A 136 4.19 12.35 10.75
C VAL A 136 3.21 13.20 9.92
N HIS A 137 2.87 12.77 8.71
CA HIS A 137 1.87 13.41 7.86
C HIS A 137 0.52 12.71 7.97
N HIS A 138 -0.56 13.48 7.78
CA HIS A 138 -1.90 12.94 7.75
C HIS A 138 -2.11 11.98 6.57
N GLY A 139 -2.51 10.74 6.86
CA GLY A 139 -2.90 9.75 5.85
C GLY A 139 -4.25 10.05 5.17
N ASN A 140 -4.35 11.19 4.48
CA ASN A 140 -5.58 11.70 3.88
C ASN A 140 -6.24 10.73 2.88
N GLY A 141 -5.45 9.95 2.12
CA GLY A 141 -5.98 8.98 1.16
C GLY A 141 -6.59 7.78 1.87
N THR A 142 -5.98 7.33 2.96
CA THR A 142 -6.55 6.27 3.80
C THR A 142 -7.78 6.76 4.57
N GLN A 143 -7.80 8.02 5.01
CA GLN A 143 -9.00 8.65 5.56
C GLN A 143 -10.15 8.66 4.54
N GLU A 144 -9.89 9.10 3.31
CA GLU A 144 -10.87 9.12 2.23
C GLU A 144 -11.45 7.72 1.99
N ALA A 145 -10.60 6.70 1.90
CA ALA A 145 -10.97 5.32 1.63
C ALA A 145 -12.02 4.76 2.61
N PHE A 146 -11.96 5.19 3.88
CA PHE A 146 -12.76 4.61 4.95
C PHE A 146 -13.64 5.62 5.69
N TRP A 147 -13.80 6.84 5.16
CA TRP A 147 -14.53 7.93 5.83
C TRP A 147 -15.95 7.55 6.26
N ASN A 148 -16.64 6.78 5.42
CA ASN A 148 -18.03 6.33 5.66
C ASN A 148 -18.11 4.84 6.01
N ASP A 149 -17.00 4.20 6.36
CA ASP A 149 -16.93 2.76 6.64
C ASP A 149 -16.96 2.51 8.16
N PRO A 150 -18.11 2.09 8.72
CA PRO A 150 -18.23 1.88 10.17
C PRO A 150 -17.41 0.67 10.68
N ASP A 151 -16.99 -0.20 9.78
CA ASP A 151 -16.21 -1.39 10.09
C ASP A 151 -14.70 -1.16 9.92
N CYS A 152 -14.28 0.08 9.66
CA CYS A 152 -12.88 0.48 9.64
C CYS A 152 -12.62 1.65 10.59
N LEU A 153 -11.87 1.39 11.67
CA LEU A 153 -11.35 2.45 12.54
C LEU A 153 -10.05 3.00 11.95
N PHE A 154 -10.05 4.26 11.51
CA PHE A 154 -8.84 4.97 11.10
C PHE A 154 -8.39 5.96 12.18
N ILE A 155 -7.13 5.86 12.60
CA ILE A 155 -6.47 6.78 13.52
C ILE A 155 -5.21 7.29 12.84
N SER A 156 -5.02 8.60 12.77
CA SER A 156 -3.78 9.21 12.28
C SER A 156 -3.22 10.16 13.32
N LEU A 157 -1.96 9.95 13.69
CA LEU A 157 -1.19 10.84 14.55
C LEU A 157 -0.22 11.62 13.66
N HIS A 158 -0.44 12.92 13.49
CA HIS A 158 0.36 13.75 12.59
C HIS A 158 0.72 15.08 13.24
N GLN A 159 1.76 15.71 12.72
CA GLN A 159 2.10 17.08 13.07
C GLN A 159 1.05 18.04 12.48
N ASP A 160 0.60 18.98 13.30
CA ASP A 160 -0.22 20.14 12.88
C ASP A 160 0.64 21.20 12.16
#